data_AF-A0AA37TIZ4-F1
#
_entry.id   AF-A0AA37TIZ4-F1
#
_cell.length_a   1.000
_cell.length_b   1.000
_cell.length_c   1.000
_cell.angle_alpha   90.00
_cell.angle_beta   90.00
_cell.angle_gamma   90.00
#
_symmetry.space_group_name_H-M   'P 1'
#
loop_
_entity.id
_entity.type
_entity.pdbx_description
1 polymer ?
#
loop_
_entity_poly.entity_id
_entity_poly.type
_entity_poly.pdbx_seq_one_letter_code
_entity_poly.pdbx_strand_id
1 'polypeptide(L)' 'MDTPPNDLDARALGRAAPLKGLAREACPYAEGTEARTLWLAGYDDAVKAGVEPVTGGIAKDPVHTPSGPVR' A
#
# COMPACT_ATOMS: atom_id res chain seq x y z
N MET A 1 26.82 10.82 -15.63
CA MET A 1 25.49 10.99 -15.02
C MET A 1 25.31 9.80 -14.10
N ASP A 2 25.57 10.01 -12.82
CA ASP A 2 25.31 9.03 -11.77
C ASP A 2 23.81 9.09 -11.51
N THR A 3 23.04 8.22 -12.18
CA THR A 3 21.60 8.11 -11.88
C THR A 3 21.52 7.63 -10.45
N PRO A 4 20.94 8.38 -9.50
CA PRO A 4 20.85 7.91 -8.12
C PRO A 4 20.13 6.56 -8.13
N PRO A 5 20.56 5.57 -7.32
CA PRO A 5 19.96 4.25 -7.29
C PRO A 5 18.51 4.40 -6.85
N ASN A 6 17.61 4.51 -7.82
CA ASN A 6 16.16 4.44 -7.61
C ASN A 6 15.75 2.96 -7.60
N ASP A 7 16.56 2.11 -6.98
CA ASP A 7 16.41 0.65 -6.86
C ASP A 7 15.49 0.29 -5.69
N LEU A 8 14.44 1.08 -5.46
CA LEU A 8 13.35 0.62 -4.62
C LEU A 8 12.50 -0.32 -5.48
N ASP A 9 12.87 -1.61 -5.45
CA ASP A 9 12.13 -2.69 -6.09
C ASP A 9 10.65 -2.61 -5.70
N ALA A 10 9.81 -2.15 -6.62
CA ALA A 10 8.37 -1.99 -6.38
C ALA A 10 7.73 -3.30 -5.90
N ARG A 11 8.26 -4.44 -6.38
CA ARG A 11 7.88 -5.78 -5.91
C ARG A 11 8.25 -6.04 -4.46
N ALA A 12 9.45 -5.66 -4.02
CA ALA A 12 9.85 -5.80 -2.62
C ALA A 12 9.00 -4.90 -1.71
N LEU A 13 8.69 -3.69 -2.16
CA LEU A 13 7.78 -2.78 -1.48
C LEU A 13 6.37 -3.37 -1.34
N GLY A 14 5.84 -3.97 -2.41
CA GLY A 14 4.56 -4.65 -2.40
C GLY A 14 4.51 -5.81 -1.41
N ARG A 15 5.58 -6.62 -1.36
CA ARG A 15 5.69 -7.74 -0.43
C ARG A 15 5.73 -7.30 1.04
N ALA A 16 6.36 -6.16 1.32
CA ALA A 16 6.42 -5.58 2.65
C ALA A 16 5.15 -4.83 3.06
N ALA A 17 4.26 -4.50 2.13
CA ALA A 17 3.08 -3.69 2.38
C ALA A 17 2.12 -4.29 3.44
N PRO A 18 1.67 -5.56 3.37
CA PRO A 18 0.76 -6.11 4.37
C PRO A 18 1.43 -6.20 5.75
N LEU A 19 2.74 -6.47 5.81
CA LEU A 19 3.52 -6.44 7.06
C LEU A 19 3.56 -5.05 7.72
N LYS A 20 3.33 -3.99 6.94
CA LYS A 20 3.27 -2.60 7.39
C LYS A 20 1.85 -2.11 7.63
N GLY A 21 0.84 -2.98 7.57
CA GLY A 21 -0.56 -2.57 7.71
C GLY A 21 -1.11 -1.82 6.49
N LEU A 22 -0.48 -1.96 5.32
CA LEU A 22 -0.98 -1.36 4.08
C LEU A 22 -1.86 -2.36 3.34
N ALA A 23 -3.04 -1.90 2.89
CA ALA A 23 -3.91 -2.67 2.02
C ALA A 23 -3.39 -2.66 0.57
N ARG A 24 -3.86 -3.61 -0.24
CA ARG A 24 -3.50 -3.73 -1.66
C ARG A 24 -3.86 -2.47 -2.47
N GLU A 25 -4.92 -1.79 -2.07
CA GLU A 25 -5.45 -0.56 -2.66
C GLU A 25 -4.61 0.67 -2.29
N ALA A 26 -3.76 0.58 -1.25
CA ALA A 26 -2.84 1.64 -0.87
C ALA A 26 -1.58 1.68 -1.77
N CYS A 27 -1.56 0.92 -2.88
CA CYS A 27 -0.52 0.97 -3.89
C CYS A 27 -0.31 2.43 -4.35
N PRO A 28 0.89 3.01 -4.16
CA PRO A 28 1.15 4.42 -4.48
C PRO A 28 1.33 4.68 -5.98
N TYR A 29 1.54 3.62 -6.77
CA TYR A 29 1.78 3.72 -8.20
C TYR A 29 0.49 3.85 -9.00
N ALA A 30 0.51 4.71 -10.02
CA ALA A 30 -0.62 4.93 -10.91
C ALA A 30 -1.03 3.66 -11.67
N GLU A 31 -2.31 3.59 -12.02
CA GLU A 31 -2.85 2.50 -12.83
C GLU A 31 -2.15 2.39 -14.19
N GLY A 32 -1.92 1.16 -14.66
CA GLY A 32 -1.25 0.90 -15.94
C GLY A 32 0.28 1.03 -15.92
N THR A 33 0.88 1.42 -14.79
CA THR A 33 2.34 1.47 -14.65
C THR A 33 2.93 0.10 -14.32
N GLU A 34 4.13 -0.18 -14.83
CA GLU A 34 4.87 -1.41 -14.50
C GLU A 34 5.16 -1.51 -12.99
N ALA A 35 5.46 -0.38 -12.34
CA ALA A 35 5.67 -0.31 -10.90
C ALA A 35 4.43 -0.75 -10.11
N ARG A 36 3.22 -0.40 -10.56
CA ARG A 36 1.97 -0.91 -9.95
C ARG A 36 1.87 -2.42 -10.10
N THR A 37 2.12 -2.95 -11.30
CA THR A 37 2.07 -4.40 -11.55
C THR A 37 3.05 -5.15 -10.65
N LEU A 38 4.28 -4.66 -10.54
CA LEU A 38 5.32 -5.24 -9.67
C LEU A 38 4.92 -5.19 -8.20
N TRP A 39 4.41 -4.05 -7.72
CA TRP A 39 3.96 -3.88 -6.34
C TRP A 39 2.80 -4.81 -6.00
N LEU A 40 1.78 -4.88 -6.86
CA LEU A 40 0.64 -5.78 -6.65
C LEU A 40 1.09 -7.25 -6.64
N ALA A 41 1.98 -7.64 -7.55
CA ALA A 41 2.55 -8.98 -7.57
C ALA A 41 3.34 -9.31 -6.29
N GLY A 42 4.06 -8.34 -5.72
CA GLY A 42 4.73 -8.48 -4.44
C GLY A 42 3.76 -8.67 -3.27
N TYR A 43 2.67 -7.89 -3.25
CA TYR A 43 1.60 -8.02 -2.26
C TYR A 43 0.97 -9.42 -2.31
N ASP A 44 0.61 -9.87 -3.52
CA ASP A 44 0.00 -11.18 -3.74
C ASP A 44 0.96 -12.32 -3.34
N ASP A 45 2.28 -12.15 -3.53
CA ASP A 45 3.31 -13.09 -3.06
C ASP A 45 3.37 -13.19 -1.53
N ALA A 46 3.30 -12.04 -0.83
CA ALA A 46 3.26 -12.02 0.62
C ALA A 46 2.01 -12.73 1.18
N VAL A 47 0.85 -12.49 0.57
CA VAL A 47 -0.40 -13.17 0.95
C VAL A 47 -0.30 -14.68 0.71
N LYS A 48 0.23 -15.10 -0.43
CA LYS A 48 0.50 -16.53 -0.71
C LYS A 48 1.49 -17.15 0.25
N ALA A 49 2.45 -16.37 0.75
CA ALA A 49 3.41 -16.80 1.77
C ALA A 49 2.81 -16.85 3.20
N GLY A 50 1.52 -16.53 3.37
CA GLY A 50 0.80 -16.60 4.63
C GLY A 50 0.80 -15.30 5.44
N VAL A 51 1.22 -14.18 4.86
CA VAL A 51 1.03 -12.86 5.49
C VAL A 51 -0.45 -12.50 5.41
N GLU A 52 -1.04 -12.11 6.55
CA GLU A 52 -2.45 -11.71 6.57
C GLU A 52 -2.67 -10.47 5.68
N PRO A 53 -3.61 -10.53 4.72
CA PRO A 53 -3.95 -9.39 3.90
C PRO A 53 -4.64 -8.33 4.77
N VAL A 54 -4.15 -7.09 4.66
CA VAL A 54 -4.79 -5.96 5.28
C VAL A 54 -6.00 -5.58 4.42
N THR A 55 -7.19 -5.81 4.94
CA THR A 55 -8.45 -5.39 4.34
C THR A 55 -8.93 -4.14 5.06
N GLY A 56 -9.27 -3.09 4.31
CA GLY A 56 -9.51 -1.74 4.85
C GLY A 56 -8.32 -0.83 4.56
N GLY A 57 -8.26 -0.33 3.32
CA GLY A 57 -7.30 0.71 2.94
C GLY A 57 -7.37 1.88 3.91
N ILE A 58 -6.23 2.54 4.13
CA ILE A 58 -6.10 3.74 4.96
C ILE A 58 -7.34 4.59 4.73
N ALA A 59 -8.17 4.71 5.77
CA ALA A 59 -9.36 5.53 5.73
C ALA A 59 -8.92 6.91 5.22
N LYS A 60 -9.41 7.30 4.04
CA LYS A 60 -9.17 8.63 3.48
C LYS A 60 -10.03 9.70 4.14
N ASP A 61 -10.53 9.43 5.33
CA ASP A 61 -11.19 10.41 6.17
C ASP A 61 -10.33 10.63 7.41
N PRO A 62 -9.77 11.84 7.63
CA PRO A 62 -9.67 12.26 9.02
C PRO A 62 -11.09 12.14 9.54
N VAL A 63 -11.32 11.31 10.57
CA VAL A 63 -12.56 11.33 11.32
C VAL A 63 -12.80 12.79 11.70
N HIS A 64 -13.67 13.44 10.92
CA HIS A 64 -14.24 14.72 11.25
C HIS A 64 -15.03 14.42 12.52
N THR A 65 -14.54 14.98 13.61
CA THR A 65 -15.18 14.99 14.92
C THR A 65 -16.69 15.12 14.77
N PRO A 66 -17.51 14.21 15.32
CA PRO A 66 -18.87 14.61 15.62
C PRO A 66 -18.77 15.63 16.76
N SER A 67 -18.79 16.93 16.39
CA SER A 67 -19.31 17.96 17.29
C SER A 67 -20.72 17.53 17.66
N GLY A 68 -20.85 16.88 18.82
CA GLY A 68 -22.14 16.65 19.44
C GLY A 68 -22.80 18.00 19.70
N PRO A 69 -24.14 18.10 19.60
CA PRO A 69 -24.83 19.35 19.83
C PRO A 69 -24.61 19.79 21.28
N VAL A 70 -24.21 21.06 21.42
CA VAL A 70 -24.35 21.83 22.65
C VAL A 70 -25.79 21.70 23.16
N ARG A 71 -25.94 21.20 24.39
CA ARG A 71 -27.16 21.32 25.19
C ARG A 71 -26.78 21.80 26.58
#